data_AF-A0A1M7AXW7-F1
#
_entry.id   AF-A0A1M7AXW7-F1
#
_cell.length_a   1.000
_cell.length_b   1.000
_cell.length_c   1.000
_cell.angle_alpha   90.00
_cell.angle_beta   90.00
_cell.angle_gamma   90.00
#
_symmetry.space_group_name_H-M   'P 1'
#
loop_
_entity.id
_entity.type
_entity.pdbx_description
1 polymer ?
#
loop_
_entity_poly.entity_id
_entity_poly.type
_entity_poly.pdbx_seq_one_letter_code
_entity_poly.pdbx_strand_id
1 'polypeptide(L)'
;WRLGMRERARLEYRRTRFQFQTELAGLNSSYMSRCAIATDVPGYGQSAWVKVARLDELAGTVTLEVSEEFDWVDGASHVIAWREPNGKLTSPFPAQPGATPFEVVATTTQMPTVRDDMEPPFVHFGTTENWSWQALVREVSPEGNKVSISAVIDDPRVYEHDDATPPA
;
A
#
# COMPACT_ATOMS: atom_id res chain seq x y z
N TRP A 1 25.08 22.38 2.32
CA TRP A 1 24.32 22.28 1.05
C TRP A 1 23.29 21.14 1.11
N ARG A 2 23.68 19.86 1.18
CA ARG A 2 22.76 18.69 1.20
C ARG A 2 21.56 18.83 2.15
N LEU A 3 21.80 19.13 3.42
CA LEU A 3 20.72 19.33 4.42
C LEU A 3 19.76 20.46 4.04
N GLY A 4 20.26 21.55 3.46
CA GLY A 4 19.43 22.66 2.99
C GLY A 4 18.58 22.27 1.78
N MET A 5 19.14 21.48 0.86
CA MET A 5 18.40 20.93 -0.27
C MET A 5 17.32 19.95 0.18
N ARG A 6 17.63 19.08 1.16
CA ARG A 6 16.65 18.17 1.77
C ARG A 6 15.50 18.93 2.42
N GLU A 7 15.79 19.98 3.20
CA GLU A 7 14.74 20.79 3.82
C GLU A 7 13.88 21.53 2.79
N ARG A 8 14.50 22.08 1.74
CA ARG A 8 13.75 22.67 0.62
C ARG A 8 12.86 21.64 -0.07
N ALA A 9 13.40 20.48 -0.43
CA ALA A 9 12.66 19.41 -1.10
C ALA A 9 11.52 18.88 -0.21
N ARG A 10 11.73 18.81 1.12
CA ARG A 10 10.68 18.49 2.09
C ARG A 10 9.53 19.50 2.03
N LEU A 11 9.82 20.80 2.01
CA LEU A 11 8.80 21.84 1.92
C LEU A 11 8.04 21.80 0.59
N GLU A 12 8.73 21.44 -0.50
CA GLU A 12 8.19 21.43 -1.86
C GLU A 12 7.36 20.18 -2.16
N TYR A 13 7.84 18.99 -1.80
CA TYR A 13 7.24 17.72 -2.23
C TYR A 13 6.42 17.01 -1.14
N ARG A 14 6.64 17.30 0.14
CA ARG A 14 5.90 16.69 1.26
C ARG A 14 4.74 17.56 1.73
N ARG A 15 3.83 17.87 0.80
CA ARG A 15 2.72 18.82 1.02
C ARG A 15 1.41 18.14 1.41
N THR A 16 1.22 16.89 0.97
CA THR A 16 0.00 16.12 1.25
C THR A 16 0.06 15.52 2.65
N ARG A 17 -1.01 15.74 3.42
CA ARG A 17 -1.21 15.17 4.75
C ARG A 17 -2.41 14.22 4.69
N PHE A 18 -2.28 13.10 5.37
CA PHE A 18 -3.33 12.12 5.55
C PHE A 18 -3.71 12.08 7.03
N GLN A 19 -5.01 11.94 7.28
CA GLN A 19 -5.57 11.72 8.61
C GLN A 19 -6.64 10.67 8.48
N PHE A 20 -6.50 9.58 9.24
CA PHE A 20 -7.44 8.48 9.23
C PHE A 20 -7.46 7.80 10.59
N GLN A 21 -8.51 7.03 10.84
CA GLN A 21 -8.64 6.23 12.06
C GLN A 21 -8.67 4.76 11.68
N THR A 22 -8.03 3.95 12.52
CA THR A 22 -8.12 2.49 12.48
C THR A 22 -8.61 1.99 13.84
N GLU A 23 -8.90 0.70 13.92
CA GLU A 23 -8.97 0.00 15.22
C GLU A 23 -7.56 -0.19 15.80
N LEU A 24 -7.36 -1.21 16.64
CA LEU A 24 -6.08 -1.54 17.29
C LEU A 24 -4.92 -1.84 16.32
N ALA A 25 -5.20 -2.09 15.04
CA ALA A 25 -4.18 -2.31 14.01
C ALA A 25 -3.20 -1.12 13.88
N GLY A 26 -3.66 0.10 14.19
CA GLY A 26 -2.83 1.30 14.17
C GLY A 26 -1.68 1.29 15.18
N LEU A 27 -1.79 0.48 16.26
CA LEU A 27 -0.74 0.35 17.27
C LEU A 27 0.53 -0.35 16.75
N ASN A 28 0.45 -1.01 15.59
CA ASN A 28 1.61 -1.59 14.92
C ASN A 28 2.45 -0.54 14.15
N SER A 29 1.99 0.72 14.13
CA SER A 29 2.69 1.83 13.49
C SER A 29 3.45 2.69 14.51
N SER A 30 4.58 3.25 14.08
CA SER A 30 5.38 4.20 14.85
C SER A 30 5.75 5.41 14.00
N TYR A 31 6.30 6.45 14.63
CA TYR A 31 6.82 7.62 13.91
C TYR A 31 7.74 7.23 12.76
N MET A 32 7.49 7.78 11.57
CA MET A 32 8.20 7.50 10.32
C MET A 32 8.05 6.07 9.79
N SER A 33 7.14 5.26 10.34
CA SER A 33 6.74 4.01 9.70
C SER A 33 6.16 4.29 8.31
N ARG A 34 6.51 3.47 7.33
CA ARG A 34 5.92 3.53 6.00
C ARG A 34 4.57 2.83 6.01
N CYS A 35 3.56 3.47 5.44
CA CYS A 35 2.25 2.87 5.18
C CYS A 35 1.80 3.17 3.75
N ALA A 36 1.00 2.25 3.20
CA ALA A 36 0.30 2.46 1.94
C ALA A 36 -1.15 2.85 2.26
N ILE A 37 -1.68 3.82 1.52
CA ILE A 37 -3.05 4.30 1.68
C ILE A 37 -3.76 4.15 0.34
N ALA A 38 -4.91 3.47 0.34
CA ALA A 38 -5.86 3.46 -0.77
C ALA A 38 -7.06 4.33 -0.42
N THR A 39 -7.79 4.75 -1.44
CA THR A 39 -8.99 5.60 -1.32
C THR A 39 -10.00 5.16 -2.37
N ASP A 40 -11.27 5.36 -2.06
CA ASP A 40 -12.40 5.14 -2.97
C ASP A 40 -12.51 6.20 -4.09
N VAL A 41 -11.57 7.15 -4.19
CA VAL A 41 -11.57 8.14 -5.27
C VAL A 41 -11.25 7.45 -6.61
N PRO A 42 -12.11 7.57 -7.63
CA PRO A 42 -11.86 6.99 -8.95
C PRO A 42 -10.51 7.44 -9.53
N GLY A 43 -9.78 6.51 -10.13
CA GLY A 43 -8.45 6.75 -10.70
C GLY A 43 -7.29 6.58 -9.71
N TYR A 44 -7.57 6.34 -8.43
CA TYR A 44 -6.57 5.94 -7.43
C TYR A 44 -6.72 4.47 -7.04
N GLY A 45 -5.83 4.02 -6.16
CA GLY A 45 -5.78 2.64 -5.68
C GLY A 45 -7.05 2.22 -4.96
N GLN A 46 -7.54 1.05 -5.33
CA GLN A 46 -8.70 0.38 -4.76
C GLN A 46 -8.25 -0.56 -3.63
N SER A 47 -9.18 -0.94 -2.75
CA SER A 47 -8.92 -1.90 -1.68
C SER A 47 -10.07 -2.88 -1.52
N ALA A 48 -9.75 -4.12 -1.17
CA ALA A 48 -10.70 -5.18 -0.87
C ALA A 48 -10.13 -6.08 0.24
N TRP A 49 -10.85 -7.10 0.67
CA TRP A 49 -10.33 -8.20 1.49
C TRP A 49 -10.36 -9.53 0.73
N VAL A 50 -9.46 -10.43 1.08
CA VAL A 50 -9.34 -11.74 0.42
C VAL A 50 -10.24 -12.77 1.10
N LYS A 51 -11.13 -13.37 0.32
CA LYS A 51 -11.97 -14.51 0.73
C LYS A 51 -11.22 -15.83 0.66
N VAL A 52 -10.52 -16.04 -0.45
CA VAL A 52 -9.82 -17.29 -0.76
C VAL A 52 -8.54 -16.96 -1.50
N ALA A 53 -7.46 -17.69 -1.22
CA ALA A 53 -6.22 -17.64 -1.98
C ALA A 53 -5.82 -19.05 -2.41
N ARG A 54 -5.40 -19.19 -3.66
CA ARG A 54 -4.98 -20.47 -4.26
C ARG A 54 -3.63 -20.29 -4.95
N LEU A 55 -2.65 -21.07 -4.54
CA LEU A 55 -1.32 -21.09 -5.13
C LEU A 55 -1.27 -22.10 -6.29
N ASP A 56 -0.77 -21.66 -7.43
CA ASP A 56 -0.29 -22.52 -8.51
C ASP A 56 1.24 -22.45 -8.52
N GLU A 57 1.87 -23.45 -7.92
CA GLU A 57 3.33 -23.52 -7.81
C GLU A 57 4.03 -23.68 -9.16
N LEU A 58 3.38 -24.33 -10.14
CA LEU A 58 3.96 -24.55 -11.46
C LEU A 58 3.93 -23.28 -12.31
N ALA A 59 2.83 -22.53 -12.22
CA ALA A 59 2.69 -21.25 -12.90
C ALA A 59 3.41 -20.09 -12.18
N GLY A 60 3.74 -20.26 -10.89
CA GLY A 60 4.32 -19.20 -10.07
C GLY A 60 3.33 -18.07 -9.82
N THR A 61 2.06 -18.41 -9.62
CA THR A 61 0.97 -17.44 -9.46
C THR A 61 0.08 -17.76 -8.27
N VAL A 62 -0.50 -16.73 -7.68
CA VAL A 62 -1.54 -16.84 -6.65
C VAL A 62 -2.83 -16.21 -7.18
N THR A 63 -3.91 -17.00 -7.19
CA THR A 63 -5.25 -16.52 -7.50
C THR A 63 -5.95 -16.12 -6.22
N LEU A 64 -6.39 -14.87 -6.13
CA LEU A 64 -7.13 -14.30 -5.02
C LEU A 64 -8.58 -14.11 -5.41
N GLU A 65 -9.50 -14.60 -4.57
CA GLU A 65 -10.91 -14.23 -4.62
C GLU A 65 -11.14 -13.06 -3.65
N VAL A 66 -11.60 -11.92 -4.18
CA VAL A 66 -11.76 -10.67 -3.42
C VAL A 66 -13.22 -10.36 -3.12
N SER A 67 -13.44 -9.43 -2.20
CA SER A 67 -14.77 -8.99 -1.77
C SER A 67 -15.50 -8.12 -2.78
N GLU A 68 -14.77 -7.24 -3.47
CA GLU A 68 -15.28 -6.31 -4.46
C GLU A 68 -14.60 -6.54 -5.82
N GLU A 69 -15.28 -6.22 -6.91
CA GLU A 69 -14.70 -6.16 -8.25
C GLU A 69 -13.73 -4.98 -8.34
N PHE A 70 -12.67 -5.14 -9.14
CA PHE A 70 -11.73 -4.05 -9.40
C PHE A 70 -11.89 -3.48 -10.80
N ASP A 71 -11.76 -2.16 -10.90
CA ASP A 71 -11.67 -1.48 -12.19
C ASP A 71 -10.31 -1.71 -12.86
N TRP A 72 -10.30 -2.37 -14.01
CA TRP A 72 -9.11 -2.57 -14.84
C TRP A 72 -9.01 -1.49 -15.92
N VAL A 73 -7.81 -0.97 -16.13
CA VAL A 73 -7.51 0.02 -17.17
C VAL A 73 -6.83 -0.63 -18.37
N ASP A 74 -7.48 -0.59 -19.52
CA ASP A 74 -6.93 -1.13 -20.77
C ASP A 74 -5.55 -0.56 -21.10
N GLY A 75 -4.60 -1.43 -21.42
CA GLY A 75 -3.22 -1.05 -21.76
C GLY A 75 -2.33 -0.65 -20.58
N ALA A 76 -2.84 -0.64 -19.34
CA ALA A 76 -2.05 -0.34 -18.16
C ALA A 76 -1.57 -1.61 -17.42
N SER A 77 -0.38 -1.54 -16.82
CA SER A 77 0.09 -2.56 -15.88
C SER A 77 -0.54 -2.35 -14.51
N HIS A 78 -1.07 -3.42 -13.93
CA HIS A 78 -1.68 -3.40 -12.60
C HIS A 78 -0.85 -4.19 -11.61
N VAL A 79 -0.97 -3.82 -10.36
CA VAL A 79 -0.34 -4.51 -9.24
C VAL A 79 -1.32 -4.71 -8.11
N ILE A 80 -1.05 -5.74 -7.31
CA ILE A 80 -1.75 -6.03 -6.08
C ILE A 80 -0.75 -6.28 -4.95
N ALA A 81 -1.02 -5.74 -3.78
CA ALA A 81 -0.27 -6.00 -2.56
C ALA A 81 -1.26 -6.36 -1.45
N TRP A 82 -0.84 -7.11 -0.45
CA TRP A 82 -1.72 -7.48 0.67
C TRP A 82 -1.05 -7.37 2.02
N ARG A 83 -1.87 -7.27 3.06
CA ARG A 83 -1.44 -7.19 4.44
C ARG A 83 -1.06 -8.58 4.96
N GLU A 84 0.16 -8.70 5.44
CA GLU A 84 0.65 -9.88 6.15
C GLU A 84 0.09 -9.92 7.59
N PRO A 85 0.07 -11.09 8.27
CA PRO A 85 -0.35 -11.19 9.66
C PRO A 85 0.44 -10.31 10.65
N ASN A 86 1.67 -9.93 10.28
CA ASN A 86 2.51 -9.01 11.06
C ASN A 86 2.10 -7.52 10.89
N GLY A 87 1.05 -7.23 10.12
CA GLY A 87 0.56 -5.88 9.82
C GLY A 87 1.30 -5.14 8.70
N LYS A 88 2.40 -5.70 8.18
CA LYS A 88 3.15 -5.12 7.05
C LYS A 88 2.42 -5.40 5.75
N LEU A 89 2.68 -4.54 4.77
CA LEU A 89 2.27 -4.77 3.40
C LEU A 89 3.36 -5.52 2.65
N THR A 90 2.98 -6.47 1.80
CA THR A 90 3.90 -7.06 0.84
C THR A 90 4.41 -6.03 -0.16
N SER A 91 5.47 -6.39 -0.89
CA SER A 91 5.76 -5.72 -2.15
C SER A 91 4.57 -5.86 -3.11
N PRO A 92 4.33 -4.88 -4.00
CA PRO A 92 3.32 -5.01 -5.05
C PRO A 92 3.75 -6.09 -6.05
N PHE A 93 2.84 -7.01 -6.35
CA PHE A 93 3.02 -8.06 -7.36
C PHE A 93 2.24 -7.70 -8.62
N PRO A 94 2.76 -8.01 -9.83
CA PRO A 94 1.99 -7.87 -11.06
C PRO A 94 0.66 -8.61 -10.96
N ALA A 95 -0.41 -7.97 -11.39
CA ALA A 95 -1.77 -8.49 -11.31
C ALA A 95 -2.40 -8.61 -12.70
N GLN A 96 -3.20 -9.66 -12.90
CA GLN A 96 -4.03 -9.90 -14.08
C GLN A 96 -5.45 -10.28 -13.66
N PRO A 97 -6.47 -10.00 -14.47
CA PRO A 97 -7.83 -10.46 -14.19
C PRO A 97 -7.89 -11.99 -14.17
N GLY A 98 -8.66 -12.53 -13.24
CA GLY A 98 -8.92 -13.96 -13.12
C GLY A 98 -10.08 -14.44 -13.99
N ALA A 99 -10.64 -15.61 -13.67
CA ALA A 99 -11.72 -16.20 -14.45
C ALA A 99 -13.08 -15.53 -14.18
N THR A 100 -13.21 -14.82 -13.07
CA THR A 100 -14.42 -14.07 -12.69
C THR A 100 -14.06 -12.62 -12.34
N PRO A 101 -15.03 -11.70 -12.32
CA PRO A 101 -14.78 -10.30 -11.93
C PRO A 101 -14.23 -10.13 -10.49
N PHE A 102 -14.41 -11.14 -9.63
CA PHE A 102 -13.92 -11.14 -8.25
C PHE A 102 -12.60 -11.91 -8.10
N GLU A 103 -11.96 -12.32 -9.19
CA GLU A 103 -10.68 -13.01 -9.15
C GLU A 103 -9.56 -12.14 -9.69
N VAL A 104 -8.45 -12.13 -8.97
CA VAL A 104 -7.19 -11.49 -9.38
C VAL A 104 -6.08 -12.53 -9.33
N VAL A 105 -5.29 -12.63 -10.40
CA VAL A 105 -4.12 -13.49 -10.48
C VAL A 105 -2.87 -12.64 -10.26
N ALA A 106 -2.17 -12.87 -9.16
CA ALA A 106 -0.90 -12.23 -8.83
C ALA A 106 0.28 -13.10 -9.28
N THR A 107 1.28 -12.50 -9.95
CA THR A 107 2.52 -13.19 -10.33
C THR A 107 3.48 -13.25 -9.14
N THR A 108 3.31 -14.27 -8.30
CA THR A 108 4.14 -14.54 -7.13
C THR A 108 3.85 -15.94 -6.58
N THR A 109 4.78 -16.47 -5.80
CA THR A 109 4.59 -17.69 -5.00
C THR A 109 4.25 -17.39 -3.54
N GLN A 110 4.32 -16.11 -3.13
CA GLN A 110 3.89 -15.68 -1.81
C GLN A 110 2.36 -15.62 -1.78
N MET A 111 1.73 -16.22 -0.76
CA MET A 111 0.27 -16.25 -0.61
C MET A 111 -0.16 -15.53 0.67
N PRO A 112 -1.27 -14.75 0.67
CA PRO A 112 -1.81 -14.19 1.90
C PRO A 112 -2.29 -15.30 2.84
N THR A 113 -2.18 -15.05 4.15
CA THR A 113 -2.72 -15.96 5.16
C THR A 113 -4.21 -15.68 5.34
N VAL A 114 -5.05 -16.61 4.90
CA VAL A 114 -6.51 -16.56 5.04
C VAL A 114 -6.94 -17.64 6.03
N ARG A 115 -7.57 -17.25 7.13
CA ARG A 115 -8.06 -18.16 8.18
C ARG A 115 -9.32 -17.59 8.82
N ASP A 116 -10.20 -18.46 9.30
CA ASP A 116 -11.48 -18.07 9.90
C ASP A 116 -11.36 -17.49 11.33
N ASP A 117 -10.19 -17.63 11.96
CA ASP A 117 -9.92 -17.19 13.33
C ASP A 117 -9.17 -15.85 13.44
N MET A 118 -9.00 -15.15 12.32
CA MET A 118 -8.39 -13.83 12.27
C MET A 118 -9.08 -12.92 11.24
N GLU A 119 -8.79 -11.63 11.32
CA GLU A 119 -9.26 -10.68 10.30
C GLU A 119 -8.69 -11.06 8.92
N PRO A 120 -9.54 -11.14 7.87
CA PRO A 120 -9.07 -11.39 6.52
C PRO A 120 -7.99 -10.37 6.08
N PRO A 121 -7.05 -10.78 5.22
CA PRO A 121 -6.03 -9.86 4.74
C PRO A 121 -6.67 -8.85 3.77
N PHE A 122 -6.39 -7.58 4.00
CA PHE A 122 -6.74 -6.52 3.06
C PHE A 122 -5.73 -6.46 1.93
N VAL A 123 -6.21 -6.11 0.75
CA VAL A 123 -5.41 -5.88 -0.46
C VAL A 123 -5.50 -4.43 -0.91
N HIS A 124 -4.45 -3.97 -1.57
CA HIS A 124 -4.40 -2.73 -2.32
C HIS A 124 -4.16 -3.06 -3.79
N PHE A 125 -4.98 -2.50 -4.67
CA PHE A 125 -4.97 -2.77 -6.10
C PHE A 125 -4.96 -1.46 -6.90
N GLY A 126 -4.30 -1.48 -8.06
CA GLY A 126 -4.44 -0.42 -9.06
C GLY A 126 -3.33 -0.49 -10.08
N THR A 127 -3.17 0.57 -10.87
CA THR A 127 -2.05 0.67 -11.82
C THR A 127 -0.72 0.80 -11.07
N THR A 128 0.39 0.42 -11.72
CA THR A 128 1.75 0.54 -11.15
C THR A 128 2.08 1.91 -10.57
N GLU A 129 1.45 2.97 -11.09
CA GLU A 129 1.66 4.35 -10.68
C GLU A 129 0.70 4.82 -9.57
N ASN A 130 -0.53 4.29 -9.52
CA ASN A 130 -1.60 4.84 -8.68
C ASN A 130 -2.22 3.84 -7.70
N TRP A 131 -1.71 2.61 -7.58
CA TRP A 131 -2.25 1.56 -6.70
C TRP A 131 -2.25 1.91 -5.20
N SER A 132 -1.40 2.84 -4.76
CA SER A 132 -1.44 3.36 -3.40
C SER A 132 -0.67 4.66 -3.26
N TRP A 133 -1.09 5.48 -2.29
CA TRP A 133 -0.28 6.56 -1.77
C TRP A 133 0.72 6.01 -0.77
N GLN A 134 2.00 6.20 -1.05
CA GLN A 134 3.06 5.90 -0.09
C GLN A 134 3.16 7.04 0.91
N ALA A 135 3.06 6.73 2.20
CA ALA A 135 3.04 7.72 3.27
C ALA A 135 3.96 7.34 4.43
N LEU A 136 4.39 8.36 5.17
CA LEU A 136 5.15 8.28 6.40
C LEU A 136 4.28 8.71 7.56
N VAL A 137 4.13 7.82 8.53
CA VAL A 137 3.42 8.11 9.78
C VAL A 137 4.13 9.24 10.54
N ARG A 138 3.34 10.19 11.04
CA ARG A 138 3.80 11.34 11.83
C ARG A 138 3.35 11.26 13.28
N GLU A 139 2.16 10.74 13.50
CA GLU A 139 1.59 10.61 14.84
C GLU A 139 0.66 9.40 14.89
N VAL A 140 0.68 8.72 16.03
CA VAL A 140 -0.20 7.60 16.35
C VAL A 140 -0.78 7.91 17.73
N SER A 141 -2.10 8.15 17.77
CA SER A 141 -2.80 8.63 18.96
C SER A 141 -3.95 7.67 19.31
N PRO A 142 -3.71 6.73 20.24
CA PRO A 142 -4.72 5.76 20.68
C PRO A 142 -5.80 6.41 21.55
N GLU A 143 -7.07 6.06 21.29
CA GLU A 143 -8.26 6.52 22.00
C GLU A 143 -9.22 5.33 22.23
N GLY A 144 -9.06 4.63 23.36
CA GLY A 144 -9.81 3.41 23.64
C GLY A 144 -9.46 2.31 22.63
N ASN A 145 -10.43 1.90 21.82
CA ASN A 145 -10.23 0.87 20.77
C ASN A 145 -9.88 1.46 19.41
N LYS A 146 -9.93 2.79 19.26
CA LYS A 146 -9.57 3.48 18.03
C LYS A 146 -8.16 4.02 18.10
N VAL A 147 -7.52 4.14 16.95
CA VAL A 147 -6.20 4.76 16.81
C VAL A 147 -6.26 5.78 15.70
N SER A 148 -6.10 7.05 16.05
CA SER A 148 -5.97 8.15 15.09
C SER A 148 -4.53 8.18 14.57
N ILE A 149 -4.37 8.21 13.24
CA ILE A 149 -3.07 8.26 12.58
C ILE A 149 -3.01 9.52 11.72
N SER A 150 -1.92 10.28 11.87
CA SER A 150 -1.54 11.30 10.91
C SER A 150 -0.32 10.84 10.11
N ALA A 151 -0.33 11.10 8.81
CA ALA A 151 0.76 10.75 7.91
C ALA A 151 0.99 11.85 6.88
N VAL A 152 2.14 11.78 6.20
CA VAL A 152 2.51 12.68 5.10
C VAL A 152 3.01 11.87 3.94
N ILE A 153 2.86 12.39 2.72
CA ILE A 153 3.34 11.69 1.53
C ILE A 153 4.86 11.40 1.59
N ASP A 154 5.24 10.20 1.18
CA ASP A 154 6.62 9.76 1.03
C ASP A 154 7.09 9.95 -0.41
N ASP A 155 7.38 11.20 -0.78
CA ASP A 155 7.87 11.53 -2.12
C ASP A 155 9.38 11.28 -2.22
N PRO A 156 9.86 10.43 -3.15
CA PRO A 156 11.28 10.11 -3.27
C PRO A 156 12.15 11.31 -3.62
N ARG A 157 11.59 12.36 -4.25
CA ARG A 157 12.32 13.60 -4.57
C ARG A 157 12.82 14.35 -3.34
N VAL A 158 12.26 14.07 -2.16
CA VAL A 158 12.77 14.60 -0.89
C VAL A 158 14.21 14.16 -0.61
N TYR A 159 14.63 13.01 -1.14
CA TYR A 159 15.92 12.38 -0.86
C TYR A 159 16.95 12.54 -1.99
N GLU A 160 16.58 13.20 -3.10
CA GLU A 160 17.38 13.28 -4.34
C GLU A 160 18.80 13.85 -4.13
N HIS A 161 18.99 14.73 -3.15
CA HIS A 161 20.26 15.41 -2.89
C HIS A 161 21.06 14.85 -1.70
N ASP A 162 20.60 13.75 -1.08
CA ASP A 162 21.24 13.19 0.11
C ASP A 162 22.69 12.73 -0.17
N ASP A 163 22.94 12.21 -1.38
CA ASP A 163 24.26 11.73 -1.81
C ASP A 163 24.97 12.67 -2.80
N ALA A 164 24.33 13.76 -3.23
CA ALA A 164 24.83 14.66 -4.27
C ALA A 164 26.01 15.54 -3.80
N THR A 165 26.89 15.95 -4.70
CA THR A 165 27.96 16.92 -4.38
C THR A 165 27.47 18.35 -4.61
N PRO A 166 27.93 19.33 -3.79
CA PRO A 166 27.62 20.73 -4.05
C PRO A 166 28.21 21.16 -5.40
N PRO A 167 27.52 22.03 -6.16
CA PRO A 167 28.07 22.62 -7.37
C PRO A 167 29.33 23.43 -7.05
N ALA A 168 30.27 23.46 -8.02
CA ALA A 168 31.55 24.15 -7.92
C ALA A 168 31.40 25.67 -7.87
#